data_AF-A0A067QES2-F1
#
_entry.id   AF-A0A067QES2-F1
#
_cell.length_a   1.000
_cell.length_b   1.000
_cell.length_c   1.000
_cell.angle_alpha   90.00
_cell.angle_beta   90.00
_cell.angle_gamma   90.00
#
_symmetry.space_group_name_H-M   'P 1'
#
loop_
_entity.id
_entity.type
_entity.pdbx_description
1 polymer ?
#
loop_
_entity_poly.entity_id
_entity_poly.type
_entity_poly.pdbx_seq_one_letter_code
_entity_poly.pdbx_strand_id
1 'polypeptide(L)'
;MTSLFPAPAPSLPDSTTALIKGCYPTSSPIHLCISHLRSRPQGKALLFTPSRPAFPAGLKEFDDAWLASCGGHGRISGLTARVKVLYPPSPAHLALVLSMLHVSKETENYPLIACEEAPSLVVLHEISSYFLPADPSHTISSYLSLVAHALAAVNMMNATRPGTSLVLFDSRIDELKLPVIEPVFRRLNFENGDEDTPDPPVRKESVSFLVAKYFEWCGTVENASSANATRSDSLDAETGGVEKRTRLRLVHTAGRSEDILWEWAEKAGPARPSTERLGIEFDWTPAIQ
;
A
#
# COMPACT_ATOMS: atom_id res chain seq x y z
N MET A 1 -2.84 -8.99 17.13
CA MET A 1 -2.90 -9.49 15.75
C MET A 1 -3.10 -8.30 14.83
N THR A 2 -2.40 -8.31 13.70
CA THR A 2 -2.41 -7.23 12.72
C THR A 2 -3.58 -7.43 11.76
N SER A 3 -4.32 -6.39 11.38
CA SER A 3 -5.45 -6.46 10.44
C SER A 3 -5.48 -5.22 9.54
N LEU A 4 -5.95 -5.39 8.31
CA LEU A 4 -6.12 -4.31 7.34
C LEU A 4 -7.32 -3.41 7.64
N PHE A 5 -8.18 -3.82 8.57
CA PHE A 5 -9.50 -3.24 8.80
C PHE A 5 -9.83 -3.17 10.30
N PRO A 6 -10.83 -2.37 10.69
CA PRO A 6 -11.25 -2.31 12.08
C PRO A 6 -11.93 -3.61 12.52
N ALA A 7 -11.80 -3.95 13.80
CA ALA A 7 -12.44 -5.14 14.36
C ALA A 7 -13.98 -5.05 14.28
N PRO A 8 -14.71 -6.15 14.03
CA PRO A 8 -14.23 -7.52 13.85
C PRO A 8 -13.76 -7.76 12.41
N ALA A 9 -12.45 -7.77 12.18
CA ALA A 9 -11.85 -8.05 10.89
C ALA A 9 -10.85 -9.18 11.05
N PRO A 10 -10.66 -10.00 10.00
CA PRO A 10 -9.68 -11.07 10.04
C PRO A 10 -8.27 -10.51 10.23
N SER A 11 -7.43 -11.27 10.91
CA SER A 11 -6.04 -10.94 11.12
C SER A 11 -5.19 -11.43 9.96
N LEU A 12 -4.27 -10.58 9.51
CA LEU A 12 -3.15 -10.99 8.68
C LEU A 12 -2.31 -12.06 9.41
N PRO A 13 -1.80 -13.07 8.68
CA PRO A 13 -0.78 -13.97 9.19
C PRO A 13 0.39 -13.17 9.75
N ASP A 14 1.02 -13.71 10.79
CA ASP A 14 2.27 -13.13 11.29
C ASP A 14 3.33 -13.26 10.19
N SER A 15 3.63 -12.16 9.51
CA SER A 15 4.54 -12.11 8.39
C SER A 15 5.64 -11.08 8.59
N THR A 16 6.80 -11.37 7.99
CA THR A 16 7.89 -10.40 7.90
C THR A 16 7.62 -9.45 6.74
N THR A 17 7.10 -9.98 5.63
CA THR A 17 6.87 -9.19 4.41
C THR A 17 5.52 -9.51 3.76
N ALA A 18 4.76 -8.48 3.38
CA ALA A 18 3.53 -8.64 2.59
C ALA A 18 3.38 -7.60 1.48
N LEU A 19 2.88 -8.02 0.33
CA LEU A 19 2.44 -7.17 -0.77
C LEU A 19 0.91 -7.19 -0.83
N ILE A 20 0.26 -6.04 -0.75
CA ILE A 20 -1.18 -5.86 -0.94
C ILE A 20 -1.40 -5.00 -2.18
N LYS A 21 -2.11 -5.53 -3.17
CA LYS A 21 -2.36 -4.87 -4.45
C LYS A 21 -3.83 -4.87 -4.84
N GLY A 22 -4.19 -4.04 -5.81
CA GLY A 22 -5.57 -3.91 -6.30
C GLY A 22 -6.40 -2.86 -5.55
N CYS A 23 -7.73 -2.98 -5.60
CA CYS A 23 -8.67 -1.94 -5.16
C CYS A 23 -8.94 -1.95 -3.65
N TYR A 24 -7.89 -1.82 -2.82
CA TYR A 24 -8.07 -1.67 -1.37
C TYR A 24 -8.59 -0.28 -0.98
N PRO A 25 -9.35 -0.16 0.13
CA PRO A 25 -9.74 1.12 0.69
C PRO A 25 -8.55 1.99 1.08
N THR A 26 -8.63 3.29 0.82
CA THR A 26 -7.54 4.26 1.10
C THR A 26 -7.15 4.29 2.58
N SER A 27 -8.06 3.94 3.49
CA SER A 27 -7.79 3.86 4.94
C SER A 27 -7.04 2.60 5.38
N SER A 28 -6.93 1.56 4.53
CA SER A 28 -6.34 0.26 4.89
C SER A 28 -4.90 0.36 5.45
N PRO A 29 -3.98 1.16 4.88
CA PRO A 29 -2.64 1.33 5.43
C PRO A 29 -2.63 1.90 6.86
N ILE A 30 -3.59 2.79 7.18
CA ILE A 30 -3.72 3.39 8.52
C ILE A 30 -4.27 2.35 9.50
N HIS A 31 -5.31 1.61 9.11
CA HIS A 31 -5.86 0.52 9.91
C HIS A 31 -4.81 -0.55 10.21
N LEU A 32 -3.99 -0.91 9.22
CA LEU A 32 -2.85 -1.80 9.40
C LEU A 32 -1.89 -1.28 10.47
N CYS A 33 -1.49 -0.01 10.39
CA CYS A 33 -0.59 0.58 11.37
C CYS A 33 -1.21 0.58 12.78
N ILE A 34 -2.47 0.98 12.93
CA ILE A 34 -3.16 1.04 14.22
C ILE A 34 -3.32 -0.36 14.82
N SER A 35 -3.75 -1.35 14.04
CA SER A 35 -3.97 -2.72 14.50
C SER A 35 -2.65 -3.38 14.91
N HIS A 36 -1.59 -3.16 14.14
CA HIS A 36 -0.24 -3.63 14.44
C HIS A 36 0.29 -3.06 15.77
N LEU A 37 0.20 -1.73 15.94
CA LEU A 37 0.67 -1.03 17.14
C LEU A 37 -0.18 -1.35 18.37
N ARG A 38 -1.43 -1.80 18.20
CA ARG A 38 -2.26 -2.27 19.31
C ARG A 38 -1.65 -3.51 19.98
N SER A 39 -1.02 -4.40 19.20
CA SER A 39 -0.26 -5.53 19.74
C SER A 39 1.18 -5.19 20.16
N ARG A 40 1.66 -3.98 19.86
CA ARG A 40 3.04 -3.54 20.14
C ARG A 40 3.03 -2.17 20.83
N PRO A 41 2.80 -2.14 22.16
CA PRO A 41 2.60 -0.89 22.91
C PRO A 41 3.75 0.11 22.83
N GLN A 42 4.98 -0.37 22.61
CA GLN A 42 6.18 0.47 22.44
C GLN A 42 6.61 0.65 20.98
N GLY A 43 5.91 0.00 20.04
CA GLY A 43 6.26 0.08 18.62
C GLY A 43 5.99 1.46 18.03
N LYS A 44 6.70 1.75 16.94
CA LYS A 44 6.44 2.87 16.01
C LYS A 44 6.19 2.28 14.62
N ALA A 45 5.36 2.93 13.82
CA ALA A 45 5.13 2.55 12.42
C ALA A 45 5.56 3.69 11.50
N LEU A 46 6.22 3.36 10.39
CA LEU A 46 6.56 4.32 9.33
C LEU A 46 5.68 4.05 8.11
N LEU A 47 5.02 5.08 7.60
CA LEU A 47 4.24 5.01 6.36
C LEU A 47 4.85 5.96 5.33
N PHE A 48 5.33 5.41 4.22
CA PHE A 48 5.85 6.16 3.08
C PHE A 48 4.77 6.27 2.02
N THR A 49 4.41 7.48 1.61
CA THR A 49 3.40 7.71 0.57
C THR A 49 3.84 8.85 -0.35
N PRO A 50 3.67 8.74 -1.68
CA PRO A 50 4.24 9.65 -2.68
C PRO A 50 3.74 11.09 -2.60
N SER A 51 2.51 11.31 -2.12
CA SER A 51 1.84 12.60 -2.25
C SER A 51 1.15 13.04 -0.95
N ARG A 52 1.65 14.14 -0.40
CA ARG A 52 1.07 14.81 0.77
C ARG A 52 -0.33 15.34 0.54
N PRO A 53 -0.70 15.94 -0.61
CA PRO A 53 -2.09 16.35 -0.83
C PRO A 53 -3.01 15.19 -1.18
N ALA A 54 -2.56 14.22 -1.98
CA ALA A 54 -3.45 13.15 -2.48
C ALA A 54 -3.86 12.18 -1.38
N PHE A 55 -2.95 11.81 -0.47
CA PHE A 55 -3.26 10.79 0.54
C PHE A 55 -4.35 11.26 1.54
N PRO A 56 -4.25 12.43 2.20
CA PRO A 56 -5.32 12.95 3.04
C PRO A 56 -6.61 13.26 2.27
N ALA A 57 -6.51 13.71 1.01
CA ALA A 57 -7.69 13.92 0.16
C ALA A 57 -8.44 12.60 -0.08
N GLY A 58 -7.72 11.52 -0.43
CA GLY A 58 -8.31 10.19 -0.61
C GLY A 58 -8.90 9.61 0.69
N LEU A 59 -8.28 9.87 1.85
CA LEU A 59 -8.86 9.50 3.15
C LEU A 59 -10.16 10.27 3.44
N LYS A 60 -10.20 11.57 3.13
CA LYS A 60 -11.39 12.43 3.29
C LYS A 60 -12.50 12.05 2.31
N GLU A 61 -12.14 11.66 1.09
CA GLU A 61 -13.08 11.21 0.07
C GLU A 61 -13.70 9.87 0.44
N PHE A 62 -12.89 8.93 0.93
CA PHE A 62 -13.37 7.63 1.38
C PHE A 62 -14.25 7.72 2.65
N ASP A 63 -14.07 8.74 3.49
CA ASP A 63 -14.90 9.02 4.68
C ASP A 63 -15.18 7.80 5.58
N ASP A 64 -14.10 7.13 5.99
CA ASP A 64 -14.15 5.94 6.85
C ASP A 64 -14.90 6.22 8.18
N ALA A 65 -16.03 5.54 8.39
CA ALA A 65 -16.86 5.70 9.57
C ALA A 65 -16.20 5.28 10.88
N TRP A 66 -15.33 4.28 10.82
CA TRP A 66 -14.58 3.85 11.99
C TRP A 66 -13.54 4.90 12.38
N LEU A 67 -12.75 5.42 11.43
CA LEU A 67 -11.76 6.45 11.75
C LEU A 67 -12.41 7.73 12.25
N ALA A 68 -13.55 8.13 11.70
CA ALA A 68 -14.27 9.32 12.15
C ALA A 68 -14.82 9.18 13.58
N SER A 69 -15.39 8.01 13.92
CA SER A 69 -15.94 7.75 15.26
C SER A 69 -14.84 7.48 16.29
N CYS A 70 -13.82 6.72 15.92
CA CYS A 70 -12.81 6.22 16.84
C CYS A 70 -11.57 7.12 16.93
N GLY A 71 -11.28 7.95 15.93
CA GLY A 71 -10.07 8.77 15.84
C GLY A 71 -9.87 9.75 17.01
N GLY A 72 -10.97 10.27 17.57
CA GLY A 72 -10.96 11.16 18.74
C GLY A 72 -10.76 10.44 20.08
N HIS A 73 -10.85 9.11 20.12
CA HIS A 73 -10.65 8.37 21.36
C HIS A 73 -9.18 8.37 21.73
N GLY A 74 -8.84 8.74 22.97
CA GLY A 74 -7.45 8.88 23.43
C GLY A 74 -6.58 7.65 23.18
N ARG A 75 -7.15 6.44 23.24
CA ARG A 75 -6.44 5.19 22.91
C ARG A 75 -6.04 5.10 21.44
N ILE A 76 -6.93 5.46 20.52
CA ILE A 76 -6.64 5.42 19.08
C ILE A 76 -5.75 6.60 18.70
N SER A 77 -6.01 7.79 19.26
CA SER A 77 -5.14 8.97 19.12
C SER A 77 -3.69 8.67 19.56
N GLY A 78 -3.50 7.98 20.68
CA GLY A 78 -2.17 7.55 21.14
C GLY A 78 -1.52 6.47 20.25
N LEU A 79 -2.32 5.67 19.52
CA LEU A 79 -1.81 4.74 18.51
C LEU A 79 -1.41 5.49 17.23
N THR A 80 -2.25 6.40 16.74
CA THR A 80 -1.99 7.19 15.52
C THR A 80 -0.83 8.16 15.69
N ALA A 81 -0.63 8.73 16.88
CA ALA A 81 0.54 9.57 17.19
C ALA A 81 1.89 8.84 17.02
N ARG A 82 1.88 7.49 17.04
CA ARG A 82 3.06 6.65 16.82
C ARG A 82 3.23 6.18 15.37
N VAL A 83 2.33 6.61 14.47
CA VAL A 83 2.44 6.40 13.03
C VAL A 83 3.06 7.65 12.41
N LYS A 84 4.31 7.55 11.96
CA LYS A 84 5.00 8.65 11.27
C LYS A 84 4.80 8.49 9.77
N VAL A 85 4.12 9.46 9.15
CA VAL A 85 3.91 9.48 7.70
C VAL A 85 4.96 10.36 7.04
N LEU A 86 5.66 9.81 6.05
CA LEU A 86 6.69 10.47 5.27
C LEU A 86 6.27 10.54 3.80
N TYR A 87 6.58 11.68 3.17
CA TYR A 87 6.11 12.02 1.83
C TYR A 87 7.27 12.25 0.85
N PRO A 88 8.06 11.22 0.49
CA PRO A 88 9.14 11.39 -0.48
C PRO A 88 8.55 11.76 -1.85
N PRO A 89 8.98 12.88 -2.48
CA PRO A 89 8.35 13.36 -3.72
C PRO A 89 8.80 12.61 -4.97
N SER A 90 9.88 11.83 -4.92
CA SER A 90 10.37 11.04 -6.05
C SER A 90 11.01 9.72 -5.60
N PRO A 91 11.24 8.77 -6.52
CA PRO A 91 11.99 7.53 -6.25
C PRO A 91 13.32 7.77 -5.55
N ALA A 92 14.12 8.73 -6.03
CA ALA A 92 15.43 9.04 -5.48
C ALA A 92 15.34 9.52 -4.03
N HIS A 93 14.33 10.33 -3.70
CA HIS A 93 14.10 10.76 -2.32
C HIS A 93 13.69 9.59 -1.41
N LEU A 94 12.83 8.69 -1.91
CA LEU A 94 12.46 7.50 -1.15
C LEU A 94 13.69 6.61 -0.91
N ALA A 95 14.49 6.33 -1.94
CA ALA A 95 15.72 5.55 -1.82
C ALA A 95 16.71 6.16 -0.82
N LEU A 96 16.89 7.48 -0.88
CA LEU A 96 17.74 8.22 0.05
C LEU A 96 17.23 8.09 1.49
N VAL A 97 15.93 8.32 1.72
CA VAL A 97 15.35 8.18 3.07
C VAL A 97 15.49 6.74 3.58
N LEU A 98 15.19 5.73 2.76
CA LEU A 98 15.36 4.32 3.12
C LEU A 98 16.82 3.98 3.47
N SER A 99 17.79 4.55 2.74
CA SER A 99 19.22 4.34 3.01
C SER A 99 19.69 5.03 4.30
N MET A 100 19.00 6.08 4.71
CA MET A 100 19.25 6.77 5.98
C MET A 100 18.44 6.21 7.14
N LEU A 101 17.54 5.24 6.92
CA LEU A 101 16.83 4.57 8.01
C LEU A 101 17.80 3.68 8.79
N HIS A 102 18.29 4.21 9.90
CA HIS A 102 19.08 3.47 10.87
C HIS A 102 18.59 3.80 12.27
N VAL A 103 18.83 2.87 13.19
CA VAL A 103 18.63 3.10 14.62
C VAL A 103 19.88 3.80 15.13
N SER A 104 19.75 5.06 15.55
CA SER A 104 20.90 5.76 16.14
C SER A 104 21.20 5.15 17.50
N LYS A 105 22.48 4.79 17.74
CA LYS A 105 22.94 4.31 19.04
C LYS A 105 23.38 5.45 19.97
N GLU A 106 23.57 6.65 19.42
CA GLU A 106 24.13 7.81 20.14
C GLU A 106 23.31 9.08 19.88
N THR A 107 23.47 10.06 20.76
CA THR A 107 22.79 11.38 20.80
C THR A 107 23.12 12.30 19.60
N GLU A 108 23.47 11.74 18.45
CA GLU A 108 23.63 12.52 17.22
C GLU A 108 22.27 13.01 16.74
N ASN A 109 22.05 14.31 16.98
CA ASN A 109 20.83 15.02 16.66
C ASN A 109 20.68 15.21 15.14
N TYR A 110 20.27 14.15 14.43
CA TYR A 110 19.75 14.25 13.07
C TYR A 110 18.21 14.13 13.11
N PRO A 111 17.48 15.23 13.41
CA PRO A 111 16.10 15.19 13.89
C PRO A 111 15.07 14.69 12.87
N LEU A 112 15.36 14.70 11.57
CA LEU A 112 14.34 14.34 10.58
C LEU A 112 14.21 12.81 10.37
N ILE A 113 15.29 12.05 10.46
CA ILE A 113 15.36 10.68 9.88
C ILE A 113 15.91 9.65 10.87
N ALA A 114 16.68 10.07 11.88
CA ALA A 114 17.07 9.19 12.97
C ALA A 114 15.82 8.74 13.72
N CYS A 115 15.57 7.43 13.74
CA CYS A 115 14.57 6.85 14.62
C CYS A 115 15.28 6.46 15.91
N GLU A 116 14.85 7.01 17.04
CA GLU A 116 15.35 6.63 18.38
C GLU A 116 15.22 5.12 18.62
N GLU A 117 14.17 4.51 18.05
CA GLU A 117 13.93 3.08 18.08
C GLU A 117 13.59 2.56 16.70
N ALA A 118 13.97 1.31 16.41
CA ALA A 118 13.56 0.62 15.20
C ALA A 118 12.02 0.58 15.10
N PRO A 119 11.42 1.04 13.99
CA PRO A 119 9.99 0.85 13.76
C PRO A 119 9.65 -0.64 13.74
N SER A 120 8.50 -1.00 14.30
CA SER A 120 8.00 -2.38 14.25
C SER A 120 7.30 -2.70 12.92
N LEU A 121 6.94 -1.67 12.16
CA LEU A 121 6.28 -1.78 10.86
C LEU A 121 6.76 -0.66 9.92
N VAL A 122 7.12 -1.03 8.71
CA VAL A 122 7.36 -0.12 7.59
C VAL A 122 6.31 -0.40 6.51
N VAL A 123 5.60 0.63 6.08
CA VAL A 123 4.59 0.55 5.03
C VAL A 123 5.02 1.42 3.85
N LEU A 124 5.13 0.82 2.67
CA LEU A 124 5.28 1.53 1.40
C LEU A 124 3.91 1.62 0.76
N HIS A 125 3.45 2.82 0.40
CA HIS A 125 2.12 3.03 -0.16
C HIS A 125 2.22 3.72 -1.52
N GLU A 126 1.58 3.13 -2.53
CA GLU A 126 1.42 3.68 -3.88
C GLU A 126 2.74 4.03 -4.59
N ILE A 127 3.77 3.21 -4.45
CA ILE A 127 5.08 3.49 -5.07
C ILE A 127 5.03 3.44 -6.61
N SER A 128 4.09 2.70 -7.22
CA SER A 128 3.83 2.76 -8.66
C SER A 128 3.52 4.16 -9.18
N SER A 129 2.96 5.03 -8.34
CA SER A 129 2.66 6.42 -8.72
C SER A 129 3.88 7.22 -9.15
N TYR A 130 5.09 6.86 -8.68
CA TYR A 130 6.31 7.49 -9.15
C TYR A 130 6.66 7.14 -10.59
N PHE A 131 6.16 6.00 -11.09
CA PHE A 131 6.55 5.39 -12.36
C PHE A 131 5.45 5.43 -13.43
N LEU A 132 4.24 5.85 -13.05
CA LEU A 132 3.11 6.03 -13.97
C LEU A 132 3.17 7.29 -14.84
N PRO A 133 3.82 8.41 -14.44
CA PRO A 133 4.26 9.39 -15.42
C PRO A 133 5.13 8.65 -16.43
N ALA A 134 4.84 8.79 -17.73
CA ALA A 134 5.52 8.08 -18.81
C ALA A 134 6.95 8.61 -19.04
N ASP A 135 7.73 8.77 -17.97
CA ASP A 135 9.15 9.05 -18.06
C ASP A 135 9.86 7.82 -18.63
N PRO A 136 10.47 7.93 -19.82
CA PRO A 136 11.17 6.81 -20.47
C PRO A 136 12.40 6.33 -19.69
N SER A 137 12.88 7.09 -18.69
CA SER A 137 14.02 6.72 -17.85
C SER A 137 13.69 5.63 -16.82
N HIS A 138 12.40 5.41 -16.55
CA HIS A 138 11.95 4.45 -15.57
C HIS A 138 11.95 3.04 -16.12
N THR A 139 12.70 2.15 -15.46
CA THR A 139 12.79 0.73 -15.82
C THR A 139 12.23 -0.14 -14.70
N ILE A 140 11.99 -1.42 -15.01
CA ILE A 140 11.66 -2.43 -13.99
C ILE A 140 12.71 -2.43 -12.87
N SER A 141 14.00 -2.32 -13.25
CA SER A 141 15.12 -2.28 -12.31
C SER A 141 15.01 -1.09 -11.36
N SER A 142 14.54 0.07 -11.82
CA SER A 142 14.32 1.25 -10.97
C SER A 142 13.28 0.97 -9.87
N TYR A 143 12.15 0.33 -10.22
CA TYR A 143 11.11 -0.04 -9.26
C TYR A 143 11.63 -1.11 -8.27
N LEU A 144 12.23 -2.18 -8.79
CA LEU A 144 12.74 -3.27 -7.96
C LEU A 144 13.88 -2.80 -7.04
N SER A 145 14.68 -1.82 -7.46
CA SER A 145 15.70 -1.22 -6.61
C SER A 145 15.11 -0.53 -5.38
N LEU A 146 13.97 0.16 -5.50
CA LEU A 146 13.29 0.74 -4.33
C LEU A 146 12.80 -0.32 -3.35
N VAL A 147 12.22 -1.40 -3.88
CA VAL A 147 11.77 -2.53 -3.07
C VAL A 147 12.96 -3.19 -2.36
N ALA A 148 14.07 -3.38 -3.08
CA ALA A 148 15.30 -3.91 -2.51
C ALA A 148 15.88 -2.99 -1.42
N HIS A 149 15.88 -1.67 -1.61
CA HIS A 149 16.30 -0.71 -0.58
C HIS A 149 15.42 -0.80 0.67
N ALA A 150 14.11 -0.94 0.53
CA ALA A 150 13.21 -1.09 1.66
C ALA A 150 13.46 -2.40 2.43
N LEU A 151 13.64 -3.51 1.72
CA LEU A 151 13.98 -4.79 2.31
C LEU A 151 15.35 -4.75 3.02
N ALA A 152 16.35 -4.14 2.39
CA ALA A 152 17.67 -3.97 2.99
C ALA A 152 17.60 -3.15 4.29
N ALA A 153 16.87 -2.03 4.29
CA ALA A 153 16.67 -1.21 5.48
C ALA A 153 15.99 -2.01 6.61
N VAL A 154 14.94 -2.77 6.29
CA VAL A 154 14.24 -3.63 7.26
C VAL A 154 15.15 -4.75 7.78
N ASN A 155 15.95 -5.38 6.93
CA ASN A 155 16.90 -6.40 7.34
C ASN A 155 17.99 -5.85 8.26
N MET A 156 18.50 -4.64 7.99
CA MET A 156 19.47 -3.96 8.86
C MET A 156 18.87 -3.65 10.24
N MET A 157 17.62 -3.18 10.29
CA MET A 157 16.91 -2.96 11.55
C MET A 157 16.70 -4.26 12.32
N ASN A 158 16.27 -5.33 11.62
CA ASN A 158 16.08 -6.65 12.20
C ASN A 158 17.38 -7.29 12.70
N ALA A 159 18.53 -7.00 12.08
CA ALA A 159 19.84 -7.44 12.56
C ALA A 159 20.19 -6.83 13.93
N THR A 160 19.68 -5.63 14.24
CA THR A 160 19.86 -4.98 15.54
C THR A 160 18.78 -5.39 16.54
N ARG A 161 17.52 -5.44 16.09
CA ARG A 161 16.36 -5.80 16.89
C ARG A 161 15.32 -6.48 16.00
N PRO A 162 15.13 -7.81 16.09
CA PRO A 162 14.17 -8.51 15.26
C PRO A 162 12.74 -8.05 15.58
N GLY A 163 11.90 -7.95 14.56
CA GLY A 163 10.47 -7.68 14.69
C GLY A 163 9.91 -6.58 13.79
N THR A 164 10.74 -5.97 12.94
CA THR A 164 10.28 -5.04 11.92
C THR A 164 9.69 -5.81 10.73
N SER A 165 8.42 -5.55 10.44
CA SER A 165 7.73 -6.06 9.25
C SER A 165 7.71 -5.00 8.12
N LEU A 166 7.70 -5.45 6.87
CA LEU A 166 7.53 -4.60 5.67
C LEU A 166 6.21 -4.93 4.98
N VAL A 167 5.38 -3.93 4.69
CA VAL A 167 4.18 -4.10 3.88
C VAL A 167 4.16 -3.11 2.73
N LEU A 168 3.97 -3.59 1.51
CA LEU A 168 3.81 -2.77 0.30
C LEU A 168 2.34 -2.75 -0.12
N PHE A 169 1.71 -1.58 -0.11
CA PHE A 169 0.40 -1.32 -0.70
C PHE A 169 0.59 -0.65 -2.05
N ASP A 170 0.05 -1.25 -3.12
CA ASP A 170 0.13 -0.65 -4.44
C ASP A 170 -1.08 -1.03 -5.30
N SER A 171 -2.03 -0.09 -5.46
CA SER A 171 -3.28 -0.36 -6.18
C SER A 171 -3.11 -0.51 -7.69
N ARG A 172 -2.08 0.12 -8.27
CA ARG A 172 -1.87 0.22 -9.73
C ARG A 172 -0.69 -0.61 -10.22
N ILE A 173 -0.13 -1.48 -9.38
CA ILE A 173 1.04 -2.28 -9.75
C ILE A 173 0.77 -3.27 -10.90
N ASP A 174 -0.47 -3.75 -11.03
CA ASP A 174 -0.88 -4.66 -12.10
C ASP A 174 -0.95 -3.94 -13.46
N GLU A 175 -1.27 -2.64 -13.46
CA GLU A 175 -1.30 -1.77 -14.65
C GLU A 175 0.11 -1.32 -15.05
N LEU A 176 1.06 -1.34 -14.11
CA LEU A 176 2.41 -0.86 -14.31
C LEU A 176 3.23 -1.79 -15.22
N LYS A 177 3.48 -1.33 -16.45
CA LYS A 177 4.35 -1.98 -17.43
C LYS A 177 5.55 -1.10 -17.73
N LEU A 178 6.74 -1.57 -17.35
CA LEU A 178 8.00 -0.83 -17.51
C LEU A 178 8.94 -1.56 -18.47
N PRO A 179 9.83 -0.83 -19.17
CA PRO A 179 10.88 -1.43 -19.97
C PRO A 179 11.90 -2.17 -19.10
N VAL A 180 12.44 -3.28 -19.62
CA VAL A 180 13.50 -4.05 -18.95
C VAL A 180 14.85 -3.32 -19.02
N ILE A 181 15.14 -2.70 -20.17
CA ILE A 181 16.39 -1.99 -20.46
C ILE A 181 16.06 -0.53 -20.78
N GLU A 182 16.87 0.39 -20.27
CA GLU A 182 16.75 1.81 -20.61
C GLU A 182 16.92 1.99 -22.14
N PRO A 183 16.01 2.68 -22.83
CA PRO A 183 16.14 2.89 -24.26
C PRO A 183 17.36 3.78 -24.54
N VAL A 184 18.45 3.17 -25.03
CA VAL A 184 19.74 3.81 -25.31
C VAL A 184 19.62 4.95 -26.35
N PHE A 185 18.62 4.89 -27.22
CA PHE A 185 18.51 5.72 -28.42
C PHE A 185 18.19 7.21 -28.16
N ARG A 186 17.65 7.59 -26.99
CA ARG A 186 17.25 8.99 -26.77
C ARG A 186 18.37 9.95 -26.38
N ARG A 187 19.53 9.45 -25.93
CA ARG A 187 20.65 10.34 -25.53
C ARG A 187 21.55 10.75 -26.69
N LEU A 188 21.45 10.09 -27.85
CA LEU A 188 22.36 10.29 -28.97
C LEU A 188 21.76 11.09 -30.14
N ASN A 189 20.44 11.30 -30.19
CA ASN A 189 19.77 12.00 -31.29
C ASN A 189 19.75 13.53 -31.12
N PHE A 190 20.84 14.13 -30.62
CA PHE A 190 20.90 15.58 -30.43
C PHE A 190 21.33 16.39 -31.66
N GLU A 191 21.72 15.80 -32.80
CA GLU A 191 22.32 16.60 -33.88
C GLU A 191 21.89 16.33 -35.33
N ASN A 192 21.18 15.25 -35.66
CA ASN A 192 20.79 14.99 -37.06
C ASN A 192 19.26 14.89 -37.20
N GLY A 193 18.66 15.95 -37.73
CA GLY A 193 17.21 16.18 -37.85
C GLY A 193 16.45 15.31 -38.85
N ASP A 194 16.66 13.99 -38.82
CA ASP A 194 15.78 13.04 -39.53
C ASP A 194 14.61 12.66 -38.62
N GLU A 195 13.60 13.53 -38.54
CA GLU A 195 12.45 13.48 -37.61
C GLU A 195 11.41 12.37 -37.88
N ASP A 196 11.53 11.55 -38.92
CA ASP A 196 10.42 10.70 -39.39
C ASP A 196 10.59 9.18 -39.21
N THR A 197 11.61 8.70 -38.49
CA THR A 197 11.69 7.25 -38.19
C THR A 197 10.97 6.91 -36.88
N PRO A 198 9.89 6.09 -36.90
CA PRO A 198 9.22 5.67 -35.68
C PRO A 198 10.18 4.82 -34.82
N ASP A 199 10.36 5.22 -33.57
CA ASP A 199 11.17 4.48 -32.58
C ASP A 199 10.74 3.00 -32.55
N PRO A 200 11.70 2.04 -32.48
CA PRO A 200 11.36 0.63 -32.37
C PRO A 200 10.56 0.38 -31.07
N PRO A 201 9.56 -0.51 -31.10
CA PRO A 201 8.73 -0.78 -29.93
C PRO A 201 9.58 -1.37 -28.80
N VAL A 202 9.68 -0.64 -27.68
CA VAL A 202 10.38 -1.11 -26.47
C VAL A 202 9.52 -2.15 -25.76
N ARG A 203 10.07 -3.35 -25.52
CA ARG A 203 9.42 -4.41 -24.75
C ARG A 203 9.19 -3.95 -23.31
N LYS A 204 7.92 -3.89 -22.91
CA LYS A 204 7.50 -3.59 -21.52
C LYS A 204 6.99 -4.86 -20.86
N GLU A 205 7.34 -5.06 -19.59
CA GLU A 205 6.86 -6.19 -18.79
C GLU A 205 6.12 -5.71 -17.54
N SER A 206 5.23 -6.56 -17.01
CA SER A 206 4.47 -6.27 -15.80
C SER A 206 5.38 -6.35 -14.57
N VAL A 207 5.36 -5.28 -13.77
CA VAL A 207 6.14 -5.19 -12.53
C VAL A 207 5.58 -6.08 -11.43
N SER A 208 4.25 -6.23 -11.38
CA SER A 208 3.52 -6.99 -10.36
C SER A 208 4.05 -8.41 -10.15
N PHE A 209 4.27 -9.15 -11.24
CA PHE A 209 4.76 -10.53 -11.17
C PHE A 209 6.18 -10.63 -10.61
N LEU A 210 7.04 -9.66 -10.94
CA LEU A 210 8.44 -9.65 -10.49
C LEU A 210 8.56 -9.23 -9.03
N VAL A 211 7.77 -8.22 -8.61
CA VAL A 211 7.81 -7.76 -7.22
C VAL A 211 7.27 -8.80 -6.25
N ALA A 212 6.27 -9.59 -6.66
CA ALA A 212 5.63 -10.59 -5.79
C ALA A 212 6.65 -11.59 -5.23
N LYS A 213 7.73 -11.87 -5.98
CA LYS A 213 8.81 -12.77 -5.57
C LYS A 213 9.64 -12.29 -4.37
N TYR A 214 9.54 -11.00 -4.03
CA TYR A 214 10.25 -10.40 -2.90
C TYR A 214 9.48 -10.45 -1.58
N PHE A 215 8.21 -10.86 -1.61
CA PHE A 215 7.32 -10.86 -0.44
C PHE A 215 6.90 -12.29 -0.08
N GLU A 216 6.76 -12.56 1.21
CA GLU A 216 6.27 -13.86 1.72
C GLU A 216 4.78 -14.05 1.40
N TRP A 217 4.00 -12.99 1.55
CA TRP A 217 2.57 -12.97 1.29
C TRP A 217 2.22 -11.98 0.19
N CYS A 218 1.34 -12.38 -0.71
CA CYS A 218 0.78 -11.54 -1.76
C CYS A 218 -0.75 -11.53 -1.65
N GLY A 219 -1.31 -10.37 -1.34
CA GLY A 219 -2.73 -10.10 -1.25
C GLY A 219 -3.22 -9.35 -2.48
N THR A 220 -4.20 -9.90 -3.18
CA THR A 220 -4.88 -9.22 -4.30
C THR A 220 -6.28 -8.84 -3.85
N VAL A 221 -6.60 -7.55 -3.95
CA VAL A 221 -7.91 -6.99 -3.65
C VAL A 221 -8.69 -6.76 -4.95
N GLU A 222 -9.79 -7.48 -5.10
CA GLU A 222 -10.63 -7.50 -6.28
C GLU A 222 -12.05 -7.03 -5.95
N ASN A 223 -12.69 -6.32 -6.88
CA ASN A 223 -14.10 -5.98 -6.77
C ASN A 223 -14.93 -7.21 -7.19
N ALA A 224 -15.70 -7.78 -6.27
CA ALA A 224 -16.50 -8.98 -6.55
C ALA A 224 -17.68 -8.68 -7.51
N SER A 225 -18.16 -7.43 -7.53
CA SER A 225 -19.27 -6.99 -8.39
C SER A 225 -18.93 -7.03 -9.89
N SER A 226 -17.67 -6.78 -10.27
CA SER A 226 -17.25 -6.81 -11.69
C SER A 226 -17.21 -8.22 -12.29
N ALA A 227 -17.05 -9.25 -11.47
CA ALA A 227 -16.94 -10.63 -11.96
C ALA A 227 -18.30 -11.24 -12.36
N ASN A 228 -19.40 -10.78 -11.76
CA ASN A 228 -20.73 -11.37 -11.95
C ASN A 228 -21.64 -10.56 -12.88
N ALA A 229 -21.21 -9.38 -13.34
CA ALA A 229 -22.01 -8.47 -14.15
C ALA A 229 -22.41 -9.02 -15.55
N THR A 230 -21.96 -10.22 -15.94
CA THR A 230 -22.28 -10.82 -17.23
C THR A 230 -23.55 -11.68 -17.26
N ARG A 231 -24.32 -11.82 -16.15
CA ARG A 231 -25.35 -12.88 -16.08
C ARG A 231 -26.74 -12.59 -15.50
N SER A 232 -27.10 -11.39 -15.06
CA SER A 232 -28.46 -11.16 -14.53
C SER A 232 -28.99 -9.78 -14.86
N ASP A 233 -29.85 -9.75 -15.87
CA ASP A 233 -30.66 -8.61 -16.32
C ASP A 233 -32.03 -8.73 -15.62
N SER A 234 -32.24 -8.04 -14.49
CA SER A 234 -33.52 -8.05 -13.77
C SER A 234 -33.78 -6.78 -12.92
N LEU A 235 -34.29 -5.77 -13.62
CA LEU A 235 -35.40 -4.83 -13.34
C LEU A 235 -35.85 -4.33 -11.94
N ASP A 236 -35.30 -4.73 -10.79
CA ASP A 236 -35.83 -4.26 -9.48
C ASP A 236 -34.82 -3.42 -8.66
N ALA A 237 -34.31 -2.32 -9.23
CA ALA A 237 -33.32 -1.44 -8.60
C ALA A 237 -33.90 -0.04 -8.27
N GLU A 238 -34.87 0.03 -7.38
CA GLU A 238 -35.24 1.30 -6.75
C GLU A 238 -35.03 1.18 -5.23
N THR A 239 -34.23 2.10 -4.68
CA THR A 239 -33.97 2.38 -3.25
C THR A 239 -32.87 1.64 -2.47
N GLY A 240 -32.17 0.65 -3.02
CA GLY A 240 -31.02 0.03 -2.35
C GLY A 240 -29.70 0.75 -2.65
N GLY A 241 -29.05 1.36 -1.66
CA GLY A 241 -27.72 1.95 -1.83
C GLY A 241 -26.73 0.92 -2.43
N VAL A 242 -25.87 1.38 -3.34
CA VAL A 242 -24.92 0.51 -4.06
C VAL A 242 -23.94 -0.12 -3.06
N GLU A 243 -24.20 -1.37 -2.68
CA GLU A 243 -23.29 -2.19 -1.86
C GLU A 243 -22.11 -2.62 -2.73
N LYS A 244 -20.92 -2.08 -2.46
CA LYS A 244 -19.69 -2.53 -3.15
C LYS A 244 -19.10 -3.71 -2.39
N ARG A 245 -19.14 -4.89 -3.01
CA ARG A 245 -18.49 -6.10 -2.47
C ARG A 245 -17.05 -6.21 -2.97
N THR A 246 -16.15 -6.42 -2.03
CA THR A 246 -14.72 -6.51 -2.27
C THR A 246 -14.18 -7.78 -1.64
N ARG A 247 -13.17 -8.37 -2.28
CA ARG A 247 -12.55 -9.63 -1.89
C ARG A 247 -11.05 -9.45 -1.80
N LEU A 248 -10.43 -9.97 -0.75
CA LEU A 248 -8.98 -10.08 -0.61
C LEU A 248 -8.61 -11.56 -0.65
N ARG A 249 -7.82 -11.93 -1.66
CA ARG A 249 -7.16 -13.24 -1.74
C ARG A 249 -5.70 -13.09 -1.34
N LEU A 250 -5.29 -13.75 -0.26
CA LEU A 250 -3.93 -13.74 0.26
C LEU A 250 -3.26 -15.09 -0.02
N VAL A 251 -2.14 -15.06 -0.74
CA VAL A 251 -1.40 -16.23 -1.19
C VAL A 251 0.00 -16.21 -0.60
N HIS A 252 0.46 -17.34 -0.06
CA HIS A 252 1.83 -17.50 0.40
C HIS A 252 2.74 -17.86 -0.78
N THR A 253 3.79 -17.06 -1.04
CA THR A 253 4.60 -17.19 -2.26
C THR A 253 5.40 -18.50 -2.34
N ALA A 254 5.80 -19.06 -1.19
CA ALA A 254 6.44 -20.38 -1.15
C ALA A 254 5.47 -21.58 -1.36
N GLY A 255 4.16 -21.34 -1.53
CA GLY A 255 3.16 -22.39 -1.76
C GLY A 255 2.93 -23.36 -0.59
N ARG A 256 3.34 -22.98 0.63
CA ARG A 256 3.26 -23.84 1.82
C ARG A 256 1.97 -23.71 2.61
N SER A 257 1.20 -22.64 2.38
CA SER A 257 -0.04 -22.35 3.09
C SER A 257 -1.20 -22.32 2.11
N GLU A 258 -2.37 -22.70 2.59
CA GLU A 258 -3.62 -22.51 1.87
C GLU A 258 -3.86 -21.02 1.60
N ASP A 259 -4.50 -20.76 0.46
CA ASP A 259 -4.94 -19.43 0.09
C ASP A 259 -6.00 -18.94 1.08
N ILE A 260 -5.80 -17.77 1.65
CA ILE A 260 -6.76 -17.17 2.57
C ILE A 260 -7.65 -16.24 1.78
N LEU A 261 -8.97 -16.47 1.86
CA LEU A 261 -9.97 -15.67 1.17
C LEU A 261 -10.83 -14.90 2.18
N TRP A 262 -10.87 -13.58 2.03
CA TRP A 262 -11.77 -12.73 2.81
C TRP A 262 -12.65 -11.90 1.90
N GLU A 263 -13.88 -11.68 2.33
CA GLU A 263 -14.86 -10.87 1.62
C GLU A 263 -15.50 -9.88 2.58
N TRP A 264 -15.70 -8.66 2.10
CA TRP A 264 -16.44 -7.63 2.81
C TRP A 264 -17.33 -6.84 1.85
N ALA A 265 -18.34 -6.20 2.42
CA ALA A 265 -19.17 -5.21 1.77
C ALA A 265 -18.85 -3.82 2.34
N GLU A 266 -18.67 -2.86 1.45
CA GLU A 266 -18.65 -1.43 1.77
C GLU A 266 -20.11 -0.94 1.73
N LYS A 267 -20.62 -0.51 2.88
CA LYS A 267 -21.98 0.03 3.04
C LYS A 267 -21.92 1.50 3.43
N ALA A 268 -22.91 2.27 3.00
CA ALA A 268 -23.12 3.60 3.54
C ALA A 268 -23.53 3.49 5.01
N GLY A 269 -22.70 4.04 5.89
CA GLY A 269 -22.95 4.18 7.31
C GLY A 269 -23.99 5.25 7.63
N PRO A 270 -24.31 5.46 8.92
CA PRO A 270 -25.31 6.43 9.33
C PRO A 270 -24.88 7.87 9.02
N ALA A 271 -25.86 8.74 8.78
CA ALA A 271 -25.63 10.17 8.66
C ALA A 271 -25.04 10.72 9.96
N ARG A 272 -23.98 11.53 9.85
CA ARG A 272 -23.35 12.16 11.02
C ARG A 272 -23.89 13.58 11.19
N PRO A 273 -24.13 14.05 12.43
CA PRO A 273 -24.64 15.40 12.65
C PRO A 273 -23.69 16.50 12.17
N SER A 274 -22.38 16.19 12.05
CA SER A 274 -21.36 17.15 11.61
C SER A 274 -21.12 17.20 10.10
N THR A 275 -21.62 16.22 9.33
CA THR A 275 -21.33 16.09 7.89
C THR A 275 -22.52 15.49 7.16
N GLU A 276 -22.93 16.11 6.05
CA GLU A 276 -23.99 15.56 5.17
C GLU A 276 -23.59 14.24 4.49
N ARG A 277 -22.30 13.90 4.50
CA ARG A 277 -21.79 12.65 3.93
C ARG A 277 -22.08 11.46 4.86
N LEU A 278 -22.58 10.39 4.25
CA LEU A 278 -22.66 9.08 4.87
C LEU A 278 -21.25 8.49 4.87
N GLY A 279 -20.73 8.12 6.03
CA GLY A 279 -19.44 7.46 6.12
C GLY A 279 -19.47 6.08 5.47
N ILE A 280 -18.31 5.47 5.24
CA ILE A 280 -18.24 4.08 4.77
C ILE A 280 -18.01 3.14 5.95
N GLU A 281 -18.87 2.12 6.08
CA GLU A 281 -18.74 1.01 7.03
C GLU A 281 -18.39 -0.30 6.31
N PHE A 282 -17.64 -1.15 7.00
CA PHE A 282 -17.23 -2.47 6.50
C PHE A 282 -18.05 -3.55 7.17
N ASP A 283 -18.76 -4.35 6.37
CA ASP A 283 -19.47 -5.54 6.83
C ASP A 283 -18.74 -6.80 6.35
N TRP A 284 -18.36 -7.67 7.27
CA TRP A 284 -17.51 -8.82 7.00
C TRP A 284 -18.34 -10.09 6.81
N THR A 285 -18.12 -10.77 5.69
CA THR A 285 -18.60 -12.14 5.55
C THR A 285 -17.59 -13.05 6.26
N PRO A 286 -18.02 -13.92 7.19
CA PRO A 286 -17.11 -14.88 7.80
C PRO A 286 -16.45 -15.74 6.72
N ALA A 287 -15.14 -15.94 6.84
CA ALA A 287 -14.40 -16.75 5.89
C ALA A 287 -15.00 -18.16 5.83
N ILE A 288 -15.31 -18.62 4.61
CA ILE A 288 -15.63 -20.03 4.38
C ILE A 288 -14.28 -20.75 4.40
N GLN A 289 -13.97 -21.40 5.52
CA GLN A 289 -12.84 -22.33 5.62
C GLN A 289 -13.17 -23.65 4.94
#